data_AF-A0A284VMZ2-F1
#
_entry.id   AF-A0A284VMZ2-F1
#
_cell.length_a   1.000
_cell.length_b   1.000
_cell.length_c   1.000
_cell.angle_alpha   90.00
_cell.angle_beta   90.00
_cell.angle_gamma   90.00
#
_symmetry.space_group_name_H-M   'P 1'
#
loop_
_entity.id
_entity.type
_entity.pdbx_description
1 polymer ?
#
loop_
_entity_poly.entity_id
_entity_poly.type
_entity_poly.pdbx_seq_one_letter_code
_entity_poly.pdbx_strand_id
1 'polypeptide(L)'
;MPNIARRDQSLCTFCGACRNSVACPAGEVLGSGCIGCGACVLVCSGSAIHLIEDSGKRKKLRINIDGKSFSVPERITLKDALGLAGISFSHEDAPCGVGGCWCCAVLANGYPVPACVTCVRDGMIIDTQAEIEPRRVVTGFGPHMVGGVGTPIDIRNYAYPVEVACFTHGCNLRCPQCQNHVMAFTGGLGLITAPPLEEIWSSQP
;
A
#
# COMPACT_ATOMS: atom_id res chain seq x y z
N MET A 1 0.01 -19.83 -1.25
CA MET A 1 1.22 -19.80 -2.09
C MET A 1 1.47 -18.37 -2.53
N PRO A 2 2.69 -17.98 -2.94
CA PRO A 2 2.96 -16.61 -3.35
C PRO A 2 2.19 -16.22 -4.61
N ASN A 3 1.72 -14.97 -4.69
CA ASN A 3 0.98 -14.46 -5.85
C ASN A 3 1.77 -13.38 -6.60
N ILE A 4 1.42 -13.15 -7.85
CA ILE A 4 1.87 -12.01 -8.67
C ILE A 4 0.68 -11.37 -9.39
N ALA A 5 0.76 -10.06 -9.61
CA ALA A 5 -0.24 -9.34 -10.38
C ALA A 5 0.00 -9.50 -11.88
N ARG A 6 -1.05 -9.83 -12.64
CA ARG A 6 -1.05 -9.89 -14.11
C ARG A 6 -2.19 -9.08 -14.68
N ARG A 7 -1.95 -8.49 -15.85
CA ARG A 7 -2.94 -7.73 -16.61
C ARG A 7 -3.63 -8.62 -17.64
N ASP A 8 -4.96 -8.55 -17.67
CA ASP A 8 -5.77 -8.99 -18.79
C ASP A 8 -5.84 -7.87 -19.82
N GLN A 9 -5.26 -8.10 -21.00
CA GLN A 9 -5.19 -7.12 -22.07
C GLN A 9 -6.55 -6.85 -22.72
N SER A 10 -7.49 -7.81 -22.64
CA SER A 10 -8.83 -7.68 -23.23
C SER A 10 -9.74 -6.74 -22.43
N LEU A 11 -9.50 -6.63 -21.12
CA LEU A 11 -10.25 -5.76 -20.21
C LEU A 11 -9.59 -4.39 -19.99
N CYS A 12 -8.29 -4.27 -20.30
CA CYS A 12 -7.53 -3.05 -19.98
C CYS A 12 -7.82 -1.91 -20.96
N THR A 13 -8.24 -0.77 -20.43
CA THR A 13 -8.45 0.48 -21.19
C THR A 13 -7.22 1.38 -21.27
N PHE A 14 -6.07 0.93 -20.77
CA PHE A 14 -4.82 1.70 -20.68
C PHE A 14 -4.92 3.08 -20.01
N CYS A 15 -5.85 3.24 -19.06
CA CYS A 15 -6.06 4.50 -18.33
C CYS A 15 -4.87 4.98 -17.48
N GLY A 16 -3.88 4.12 -17.24
CA GLY A 16 -2.66 4.48 -16.50
C GLY A 16 -2.78 4.51 -14.98
N ALA A 17 -3.97 4.37 -14.38
CA ALA A 17 -4.18 4.47 -12.92
C ALA A 17 -3.25 3.54 -12.12
N CYS A 18 -3.09 2.28 -12.55
CA CYS A 18 -2.20 1.34 -11.89
C CYS A 18 -0.73 1.77 -11.90
N ARG A 19 -0.26 2.48 -12.93
CA ARG A 19 1.13 2.96 -13.06
C ARG A 19 1.34 4.30 -12.38
N ASN A 20 0.35 5.19 -12.50
CA ASN A 20 0.48 6.59 -12.15
C ASN A 20 0.01 6.90 -10.73
N SER A 21 -0.69 5.98 -10.07
CA SER A 21 -1.28 6.22 -8.74
C SER A 21 -0.80 5.20 -7.69
N VAL A 22 -0.12 4.13 -8.09
CA VAL A 22 0.40 3.11 -7.16
C VAL A 22 1.89 3.29 -6.99
N ALA A 23 2.32 3.57 -5.75
CA ALA A 23 3.70 3.41 -5.34
C ALA A 23 4.04 1.91 -5.25
N CYS A 24 4.52 1.32 -6.35
CA CYS A 24 4.82 -0.11 -6.39
C CYS A 24 6.03 -0.43 -5.51
N PRO A 25 5.91 -1.32 -4.51
CA PRO A 25 7.06 -1.70 -3.67
C PRO A 25 8.14 -2.48 -4.43
N ALA A 26 7.80 -2.99 -5.62
CA ALA A 26 8.75 -3.64 -6.54
C ALA A 26 9.36 -2.67 -7.56
N GLY A 27 9.13 -1.36 -7.43
CA GLY A 27 9.56 -0.32 -8.38
C GLY A 27 8.64 -0.21 -9.58
N GLU A 28 8.45 -1.30 -10.34
CA GLU A 28 7.60 -1.31 -11.53
C GLU A 28 6.31 -2.12 -11.33
N VAL A 29 5.18 -1.53 -11.69
CA VAL A 29 3.86 -2.17 -11.64
C VAL A 29 3.77 -3.26 -12.71
N LEU A 30 3.38 -4.48 -12.31
CA LEU A 30 3.38 -5.68 -13.16
C LEU A 30 4.78 -6.14 -13.64
N GLY A 31 5.85 -5.59 -13.05
CA GLY A 31 7.22 -5.99 -13.32
C GLY A 31 7.58 -7.35 -12.75
N SER A 32 8.76 -7.85 -13.12
CA SER A 32 9.29 -9.15 -12.68
C SER A 32 9.52 -9.24 -11.17
N GLY A 33 9.71 -8.11 -10.48
CA GLY A 33 9.88 -8.03 -9.04
C GLY A 33 8.59 -8.10 -8.22
N CYS A 34 7.42 -8.32 -8.85
CA CYS A 34 6.12 -8.28 -8.17
C CYS A 34 6.10 -9.15 -6.91
N ILE A 35 5.61 -8.56 -5.81
CA ILE A 35 5.53 -9.20 -4.49
C ILE A 35 4.14 -9.72 -4.12
N GLY A 36 3.16 -9.55 -5.01
CA GLY A 36 1.79 -10.02 -4.79
C GLY A 36 0.92 -9.15 -3.87
N CYS A 37 1.28 -7.89 -3.57
CA CYS A 37 0.54 -7.06 -2.62
C CYS A 37 -0.90 -6.69 -3.05
N GLY A 38 -1.22 -6.78 -4.34
CA GLY A 38 -2.57 -6.51 -4.86
C GLY A 38 -2.95 -5.03 -4.95
N ALA A 39 -2.07 -4.07 -4.60
CA ALA A 39 -2.42 -2.64 -4.66
C ALA A 39 -2.86 -2.18 -6.07
N CYS A 40 -2.19 -2.69 -7.12
CA CYS A 40 -2.56 -2.41 -8.50
C CYS A 40 -3.88 -3.06 -8.93
N VAL A 41 -4.30 -4.16 -8.28
CA VAL A 41 -5.62 -4.77 -8.48
C VAL A 41 -6.69 -3.83 -7.93
N LEU A 42 -6.50 -3.32 -6.72
CA LEU A 42 -7.47 -2.47 -6.04
C LEU A 42 -7.68 -1.12 -6.73
N VAL A 43 -6.64 -0.54 -7.34
CA VAL A 43 -6.78 0.70 -8.10
C VAL A 43 -7.31 0.50 -9.53
N CYS A 44 -7.42 -0.74 -10.00
CA CYS A 44 -7.87 -1.02 -11.36
C CYS A 44 -9.40 -0.99 -11.43
N SER A 45 -9.98 0.18 -11.74
CA SER A 45 -11.43 0.34 -11.87
C SER A 45 -12.07 -0.53 -12.97
N GLY A 46 -11.29 -0.91 -13.99
CA GLY A 46 -11.71 -1.83 -15.05
C GLY A 46 -11.55 -3.32 -14.72
N SER A 47 -11.12 -3.67 -13.50
CA SER A 47 -10.88 -5.06 -13.07
C SER A 47 -9.97 -5.87 -13.99
N ALA A 48 -9.07 -5.19 -14.72
CA ALA A 48 -8.17 -5.78 -15.70
C ALA A 48 -6.87 -6.32 -15.11
N ILE A 49 -6.71 -6.32 -13.79
CA ILE A 49 -5.51 -6.82 -13.11
C ILE A 49 -5.94 -7.85 -12.06
N HIS A 50 -5.30 -9.01 -12.05
CA HIS A 50 -5.61 -10.12 -11.15
C HIS A 50 -4.36 -10.61 -10.45
N LEU A 51 -4.51 -11.08 -9.21
CA LEU A 51 -3.50 -11.89 -8.54
C LEU A 51 -3.62 -13.33 -9.04
N ILE A 52 -2.52 -13.87 -9.56
CA ILE A 52 -2.39 -15.27 -9.93
C ILE A 52 -1.30 -15.92 -9.08
N GLU A 53 -1.42 -17.22 -8.85
CA GLU A 53 -0.39 -17.99 -8.16
C GLU A 53 0.93 -17.98 -8.96
N ASP A 54 2.03 -17.78 -8.26
CA ASP A 54 3.37 -17.88 -8.82
C ASP A 54 3.99 -19.21 -8.43
N SER A 55 4.06 -20.12 -9.41
CA SER A 55 4.71 -21.43 -9.28
C SER A 55 6.24 -21.38 -9.46
N GLY A 56 6.81 -20.19 -9.66
CA GLY A 56 8.24 -19.99 -9.77
C GLY A 56 8.99 -20.41 -8.50
N LYS A 57 10.15 -21.02 -8.66
CA LYS A 57 11.06 -21.29 -7.52
C LYS A 57 11.56 -19.95 -6.96
N ARG A 58 11.46 -19.79 -5.65
CA ARG A 58 11.87 -18.58 -4.93
C ARG A 58 12.96 -18.90 -3.93
N LYS A 59 13.96 -18.02 -3.79
CA LYS A 59 14.94 -18.14 -2.71
C LYS A 59 14.23 -18.00 -1.37
N LYS A 60 14.79 -18.63 -0.34
CA LYS A 60 14.34 -18.45 1.03
C LYS A 60 15.18 -17.36 1.69
N LEU A 61 14.50 -16.45 2.36
CA LEU A 61 15.07 -15.40 3.20
C LEU A 61 14.96 -15.84 4.66
N ARG A 62 15.90 -15.41 5.50
CA ARG A 62 15.82 -15.53 6.96
C ARG A 62 15.43 -14.18 7.54
N ILE A 63 14.41 -14.18 8.39
CA ILE A 63 13.93 -12.99 9.10
C ILE A 63 13.78 -13.29 10.58
N ASN A 64 13.80 -12.25 11.41
CA ASN A 64 13.53 -12.34 12.83
C ASN A 64 12.18 -11.67 13.15
N ILE A 65 11.25 -12.39 13.77
CA ILE A 65 9.97 -11.85 14.22
C ILE A 65 9.91 -12.06 15.73
N ASP A 66 9.82 -10.97 16.50
CA ASP A 66 9.72 -10.98 17.96
C ASP A 66 10.80 -11.87 18.64
N GLY A 67 12.03 -11.79 18.15
CA GLY A 67 13.18 -12.55 18.64
C GLY A 67 13.34 -13.95 18.04
N LYS A 68 12.38 -14.45 17.25
CA LYS A 68 12.41 -15.81 16.65
C LYS A 68 12.79 -15.76 15.17
N SER A 69 13.64 -16.70 14.74
CA SER A 69 14.06 -16.78 13.33
C SER A 69 13.10 -17.62 12.48
N PHE A 70 12.69 -17.08 11.34
CA PHE A 70 11.82 -17.73 10.36
C PHE A 70 12.47 -17.78 8.97
N SER A 71 12.11 -18.79 8.18
CA SER A 71 12.52 -18.92 6.79
C SER A 71 11.30 -18.77 5.87
N VAL A 72 11.28 -17.70 5.08
CA VAL A 72 10.15 -17.32 4.22
C VAL A 72 10.59 -17.15 2.76
N PRO A 73 9.73 -17.35 1.76
CA PRO A 73 10.13 -17.10 0.37
C PRO A 73 10.36 -15.61 0.12
N GLU A 74 11.25 -15.28 -0.81
CA GLU A 74 11.42 -13.91 -1.30
C GLU A 74 10.19 -13.42 -2.08
N ARG A 75 10.14 -12.11 -2.35
CA ARG A 75 9.09 -11.45 -3.15
C ARG A 75 7.68 -11.66 -2.61
N ILE A 76 7.52 -11.59 -1.30
CA ILE A 76 6.21 -11.56 -0.64
C ILE A 76 6.10 -10.29 0.20
N THR A 77 4.86 -9.96 0.60
CA THR A 77 4.63 -8.87 1.54
C THR A 77 5.02 -9.29 2.96
N LEU A 78 5.31 -8.31 3.82
CA LEU A 78 5.54 -8.56 5.23
C LEU A 78 4.28 -9.15 5.89
N LYS A 79 3.08 -8.72 5.47
CA LYS A 79 1.82 -9.33 5.89
C LYS A 79 1.78 -10.84 5.58
N ASP A 80 2.17 -11.26 4.38
CA ASP A 80 2.16 -12.67 4.01
C ASP A 80 3.22 -13.48 4.78
N ALA A 81 4.40 -12.90 5.01
CA ALA A 81 5.46 -13.54 5.80
C ALA A 81 5.05 -13.73 7.26
N LEU A 82 4.41 -12.73 7.86
CA LEU A 82 3.80 -12.83 9.19
C LEU A 82 2.73 -13.92 9.21
N GLY A 83 1.91 -14.02 8.15
CA GLY A 83 0.94 -15.11 7.99
C GLY A 83 1.58 -16.50 8.00
N LEU A 84 2.74 -16.68 7.35
CA LEU A 84 3.50 -17.94 7.39
C LEU A 84 4.09 -18.25 8.77
N ALA A 85 4.31 -17.23 9.61
CA ALA A 85 4.73 -17.37 11.00
C ALA A 85 3.55 -17.57 11.98
N GLY A 86 2.31 -17.61 11.47
CA GLY A 86 1.09 -17.80 12.27
C GLY A 86 0.43 -16.51 12.75
N ILE A 87 0.89 -15.34 12.29
CA ILE A 87 0.32 -14.03 12.61
C ILE A 87 -0.56 -13.59 11.45
N SER A 88 -1.87 -13.72 11.61
CA SER A 88 -2.85 -13.32 10.59
C SER A 88 -3.38 -11.92 10.86
N PHE A 89 -3.73 -11.21 9.78
CA PHE A 89 -4.43 -9.94 9.82
C PHE A 89 -5.86 -10.16 9.33
N SER A 90 -6.84 -9.83 10.16
CA SER A 90 -8.24 -9.76 9.77
C SER A 90 -8.50 -8.66 8.72
N HIS A 91 -9.75 -8.51 8.30
CA HIS A 91 -10.11 -7.38 7.47
C HIS A 91 -9.92 -6.06 8.24
N GLU A 92 -10.23 -6.07 9.54
CA GLU A 92 -10.16 -4.94 10.44
C GLU A 92 -8.71 -4.50 10.70
N ASP A 93 -7.78 -5.46 10.80
CA ASP A 93 -6.35 -5.18 11.04
C ASP A 93 -5.65 -4.65 9.78
N ALA A 94 -6.13 -4.99 8.58
CA ALA A 94 -5.52 -4.61 7.31
C ALA A 94 -6.55 -4.24 6.22
N PRO A 95 -7.38 -3.21 6.45
CA PRO A 95 -8.62 -3.01 5.70
C PRO A 95 -8.39 -2.49 4.29
N CYS A 96 -7.39 -1.61 4.09
CA CYS A 96 -7.18 -0.98 2.80
C CYS A 96 -6.39 -1.86 1.80
N GLY A 97 -5.42 -2.65 2.26
CA GLY A 97 -4.53 -3.44 1.41
C GLY A 97 -3.60 -2.65 0.46
N VAL A 98 -3.54 -1.32 0.58
CA VAL A 98 -2.79 -0.44 -0.34
C VAL A 98 -1.74 0.45 0.33
N GLY A 99 -1.54 0.30 1.65
CA GLY A 99 -0.58 1.09 2.42
C GLY A 99 -1.04 2.50 2.81
N GLY A 100 -2.29 2.88 2.52
CA GLY A 100 -2.80 4.23 2.84
C GLY A 100 -3.29 4.41 4.28
N CYS A 101 -3.94 3.39 4.85
CA CYS A 101 -4.57 3.49 6.17
C CYS A 101 -3.63 3.22 7.36
N TRP A 102 -2.48 2.57 7.11
CA TRP A 102 -1.49 2.14 8.12
C TRP A 102 -2.01 1.28 9.30
N CYS A 103 -3.25 0.77 9.28
CA CYS A 103 -3.76 -0.11 10.34
C CYS A 103 -2.93 -1.39 10.54
N CYS A 104 -2.31 -1.90 9.47
CA CYS A 104 -1.46 -3.09 9.52
C CYS A 104 0.02 -2.76 9.78
N ALA A 105 0.32 -1.63 10.43
CA ALA A 105 1.69 -1.21 10.67
C ALA A 105 2.38 -2.13 11.68
N VAL A 106 3.65 -2.43 11.42
CA VAL A 106 4.57 -3.12 12.34
C VAL A 106 5.90 -2.39 12.32
N LEU A 107 6.75 -2.64 13.31
CA LEU A 107 8.09 -2.07 13.34
C LEU A 107 9.05 -3.02 12.60
N ALA A 108 9.65 -2.56 11.51
CA ALA A 108 10.65 -3.31 10.76
C ALA A 108 11.98 -2.56 10.80
N ASN A 109 13.04 -3.21 11.29
CA ASN A 109 14.37 -2.63 11.48
C ASN A 109 14.33 -1.29 12.25
N GLY A 110 13.44 -1.16 13.24
CA GLY A 110 13.27 0.07 14.02
C GLY A 110 12.37 1.14 13.39
N TYR A 111 11.79 0.91 12.21
CA TYR A 111 10.92 1.87 11.54
C TYR A 111 9.50 1.34 11.34
N PRO A 112 8.45 2.15 11.57
CA PRO A 112 7.08 1.72 11.34
C PRO A 112 6.82 1.62 9.83
N VAL A 113 6.26 0.49 9.39
CA VAL A 113 5.96 0.22 7.98
C VAL A 113 4.61 -0.48 7.81
N PRO A 114 3.84 -0.19 6.74
CA PRO A 114 2.60 -0.92 6.47
C PRO A 114 2.91 -2.33 5.95
N ALA A 115 2.55 -3.37 6.72
CA ALA A 115 2.86 -4.76 6.38
C ALA A 115 2.27 -5.22 5.03
N CYS A 116 1.09 -4.72 4.63
CA CYS A 116 0.38 -5.14 3.42
C CYS A 116 1.09 -4.81 2.10
N VAL A 117 2.02 -3.84 2.08
CA VAL A 117 2.74 -3.43 0.86
C VAL A 117 4.26 -3.45 1.03
N THR A 118 4.77 -3.72 2.23
CA THR A 118 6.22 -3.79 2.47
C THR A 118 6.78 -5.11 1.99
N CYS A 119 7.84 -5.08 1.17
CA CYS A 119 8.55 -6.28 0.71
C CYS A 119 9.48 -6.83 1.80
N VAL A 120 9.43 -8.14 2.03
CA VAL A 120 10.36 -8.80 2.97
C VAL A 120 11.75 -8.93 2.37
N ARG A 121 12.77 -8.75 3.23
CA ARG A 121 14.18 -8.86 2.86
C ARG A 121 14.95 -9.75 3.83
N ASP A 122 16.06 -10.31 3.37
CA ASP A 122 16.93 -11.13 4.21
C ASP A 122 17.48 -10.32 5.38
N GLY A 123 17.54 -10.93 6.56
CA GLY A 123 18.02 -10.31 7.79
C GLY A 123 17.06 -9.31 8.43
N MET A 124 15.86 -9.10 7.89
CA MET A 124 14.88 -8.16 8.46
C MET A 124 14.48 -8.56 9.89
N ILE A 125 14.46 -7.58 10.79
CA ILE A 125 14.04 -7.71 12.20
C ILE A 125 12.68 -7.04 12.34
N ILE A 126 11.69 -7.77 12.85
CA ILE A 126 10.30 -7.33 12.94
C ILE A 126 9.84 -7.43 14.40
N ASP A 127 9.26 -6.34 14.89
CA ASP A 127 8.57 -6.26 16.16
C ASP A 127 7.08 -5.99 15.90
N THR A 128 6.25 -6.97 16.26
CA THR A 128 4.79 -6.94 16.08
C THR A 128 4.05 -6.40 17.30
N GLN A 129 4.76 -6.20 18.42
CA GLN A 129 4.21 -5.77 19.70
C GLN A 129 4.52 -4.30 20.00
N ALA A 130 5.40 -3.68 19.22
CA ALA A 130 5.72 -2.27 19.34
C ALA A 130 4.47 -1.38 19.24
N GLU A 131 4.35 -0.43 20.16
CA GLU A 131 3.35 0.63 20.06
C GLU A 131 3.77 1.61 18.97
N ILE A 132 2.93 1.72 17.93
CA ILE A 132 3.17 2.59 16.78
C ILE A 132 2.14 3.71 16.81
N GLU A 133 2.61 4.95 16.76
CA GLU A 133 1.75 6.11 16.57
C GLU A 133 0.87 5.90 15.33
N PRO A 134 -0.47 5.99 15.44
CA PRO A 134 -1.37 5.81 14.30
C PRO A 134 -1.05 6.80 13.17
N ARG A 135 -0.87 6.28 11.96
CA ARG A 135 -0.58 7.09 10.76
C ARG A 135 -1.69 6.93 9.73
N ARG A 136 -1.77 7.88 8.82
CA ARG A 136 -2.56 7.78 7.59
C ARG A 136 -1.92 8.66 6.53
N VAL A 137 -1.89 8.19 5.29
CA VAL A 137 -1.38 9.01 4.20
C VAL A 137 -2.42 10.07 3.84
N VAL A 138 -1.98 11.33 3.82
CA VAL A 138 -2.78 12.49 3.47
C VAL A 138 -2.02 13.31 2.42
N THR A 139 -2.66 13.63 1.31
CA THR A 139 -2.05 14.42 0.22
C THR A 139 -2.99 15.46 -0.34
N GLY A 140 -2.52 16.25 -1.31
CA GLY A 140 -3.37 17.13 -2.11
C GLY A 140 -3.98 18.29 -1.32
N PHE A 141 -3.25 18.83 -0.35
CA PHE A 141 -3.64 20.07 0.33
C PHE A 141 -3.76 21.19 -0.68
N GLY A 142 -4.96 21.73 -0.85
CA GLY A 142 -5.17 22.76 -1.85
C GLY A 142 -6.51 23.50 -1.73
N PRO A 143 -6.60 24.67 -2.38
CA PRO A 143 -7.83 25.44 -2.46
C PRO A 143 -8.91 24.62 -3.17
N HIS A 144 -10.13 24.64 -2.63
CA HIS A 144 -11.27 24.02 -3.26
C HIS A 144 -12.41 25.04 -3.42
N MET A 145 -12.79 25.23 -4.69
CA MET A 145 -13.62 26.36 -5.15
C MET A 145 -15.12 26.08 -4.99
N VAL A 146 -15.50 24.81 -5.15
CA VAL A 146 -16.90 24.36 -5.12
C VAL A 146 -17.29 23.68 -3.80
N GLY A 147 -16.30 23.48 -2.92
CA GLY A 147 -16.44 22.78 -1.65
C GLY A 147 -16.81 21.29 -1.78
N GLY A 148 -16.70 20.54 -0.68
CA GLY A 148 -17.05 19.12 -0.63
C GLY A 148 -18.54 18.82 -0.80
N VAL A 149 -18.90 17.55 -0.69
CA VAL A 149 -20.30 17.12 -0.66
C VAL A 149 -21.01 17.82 0.50
N GLY A 150 -22.13 18.49 0.21
CA GLY A 150 -22.90 19.26 1.19
C GLY A 150 -22.62 20.77 1.20
N THR A 151 -21.66 21.25 0.39
CA THR A 151 -21.39 22.69 0.27
C THR A 151 -22.61 23.42 -0.30
N PRO A 152 -23.19 24.39 0.45
CA PRO A 152 -24.31 25.21 -0.01
C PRO A 152 -24.01 25.86 -1.36
N ILE A 153 -25.01 25.89 -2.25
CA ILE A 153 -24.79 26.30 -3.64
C ILE A 153 -24.45 27.80 -3.76
N ASP A 154 -24.97 28.60 -2.84
CA ASP A 154 -24.81 30.05 -2.76
C ASP A 154 -23.40 30.49 -2.34
N ILE A 155 -22.65 29.62 -1.66
CA ILE A 155 -21.26 29.93 -1.28
C ILE A 155 -20.23 29.44 -2.29
N ARG A 156 -20.61 28.57 -3.23
CA ARG A 156 -19.67 28.04 -4.25
C ARG A 156 -19.15 29.18 -5.12
N ASN A 157 -17.84 29.25 -5.27
CA ASN A 157 -17.21 30.38 -5.94
C ASN A 157 -16.09 29.89 -6.86
N TYR A 158 -16.20 30.15 -8.16
CA TYR A 158 -15.18 29.75 -9.13
C TYR A 158 -13.99 30.73 -9.22
N ALA A 159 -14.03 31.86 -8.50
CA ALA A 159 -12.98 32.87 -8.44
C ALA A 159 -12.14 32.79 -7.16
N TYR A 160 -12.71 32.41 -6.02
CA TYR A 160 -11.99 32.27 -4.74
C TYR A 160 -12.30 30.95 -4.01
N PRO A 161 -11.33 30.35 -3.31
CA PRO A 161 -11.56 29.12 -2.56
C PRO A 161 -12.55 29.33 -1.42
N VAL A 162 -13.45 28.37 -1.26
CA VAL A 162 -14.42 28.34 -0.15
C VAL A 162 -13.92 27.49 1.01
N GLU A 163 -13.03 26.55 0.73
CA GLU A 163 -12.36 25.69 1.71
C GLU A 163 -10.95 25.31 1.24
N VAL A 164 -10.18 24.73 2.16
CA VAL A 164 -8.97 23.97 1.84
C VAL A 164 -9.30 22.50 2.00
N ALA A 165 -9.07 21.71 0.95
CA ALA A 165 -9.30 20.28 0.97
C ALA A 165 -7.97 19.52 1.01
N CYS A 166 -8.02 18.29 1.51
CA CYS A 166 -6.96 17.29 1.38
C CYS A 166 -7.59 15.90 1.19
N PHE A 167 -6.80 14.94 0.72
CA PHE A 167 -7.24 13.57 0.47
C PHE A 167 -6.61 12.62 1.46
N THR A 168 -7.46 11.91 2.20
CA THR A 168 -7.05 10.73 2.96
C THR A 168 -7.03 9.50 2.06
N HIS A 169 -5.97 8.73 2.15
CA HIS A 169 -5.77 7.51 1.35
C HIS A 169 -6.14 6.24 2.12
N GLY A 170 -6.28 5.12 1.40
CA GLY A 170 -6.51 3.80 2.00
C GLY A 170 -7.95 3.55 2.46
N CYS A 171 -8.94 3.97 1.67
CA CYS A 171 -10.34 3.61 1.89
C CYS A 171 -10.54 2.09 1.69
N ASN A 172 -11.36 1.47 2.54
CA ASN A 172 -11.66 0.04 2.51
C ASN A 172 -13.00 -0.31 1.83
N LEU A 173 -13.82 0.68 1.49
CA LEU A 173 -15.17 0.47 0.96
C LEU A 173 -15.20 0.02 -0.52
N ARG A 174 -14.09 0.17 -1.25
CA ARG A 174 -13.91 -0.33 -2.64
C ARG A 174 -15.04 0.04 -3.61
N CYS A 175 -15.65 1.21 -3.43
CA CYS A 175 -16.79 1.66 -4.22
C CYS A 175 -16.39 1.88 -5.69
N PRO A 176 -17.02 1.18 -6.67
CA PRO A 176 -16.70 1.34 -8.09
C PRO A 176 -16.97 2.74 -8.65
N GLN A 177 -17.93 3.46 -8.05
CA GLN A 177 -18.36 4.80 -8.46
C GLN A 177 -17.65 5.92 -7.66
N CYS A 178 -16.57 5.60 -6.95
CA CYS A 178 -15.84 6.61 -6.17
C CYS A 178 -15.27 7.70 -7.10
N GLN A 179 -15.73 8.94 -6.97
CA GLN A 179 -15.17 10.07 -7.73
C GLN A 179 -13.68 10.29 -7.41
N ASN A 180 -13.27 9.95 -6.19
CA ASN A 180 -11.90 10.09 -5.70
C ASN A 180 -11.09 8.78 -5.82
N HIS A 181 -11.50 7.84 -6.69
CA HIS A 181 -10.96 6.48 -6.78
C HIS A 181 -9.41 6.40 -6.74
N VAL A 182 -8.74 7.22 -7.56
CA VAL A 182 -7.27 7.25 -7.68
C VAL A 182 -6.56 7.71 -6.41
N MET A 183 -7.22 8.47 -5.54
CA MET A 183 -6.69 8.86 -4.23
C MET A 183 -7.14 7.87 -3.15
N ALA A 184 -8.40 7.48 -3.15
CA ALA A 184 -9.00 6.65 -2.12
C ALA A 184 -8.37 5.25 -2.03
N PHE A 185 -8.00 4.63 -3.17
CA PHE A 185 -7.52 3.24 -3.21
C PHE A 185 -6.01 3.13 -3.48
N THR A 186 -5.24 4.07 -2.95
CA THR A 186 -3.77 4.07 -3.07
C THR A 186 -3.13 4.30 -1.70
N GLY A 187 -1.81 4.11 -1.62
CA GLY A 187 -1.00 4.47 -0.46
C GLY A 187 -0.39 5.87 -0.56
N GLY A 188 -0.92 6.72 -1.45
CA GLY A 188 -0.28 7.96 -1.87
C GLY A 188 0.78 7.77 -2.95
N LEU A 189 1.04 8.83 -3.72
CA LEU A 189 2.18 8.92 -4.62
C LEU A 189 3.40 9.33 -3.80
N GLY A 190 4.22 8.36 -3.39
CA GLY A 190 5.56 8.63 -2.83
C GLY A 190 5.63 9.55 -1.60
N LEU A 191 4.54 9.68 -0.83
CA LEU A 191 4.50 10.54 0.35
C LEU A 191 4.28 9.69 1.61
N ILE A 192 5.37 9.11 2.08
CA ILE A 192 6.02 9.39 3.37
C ILE A 192 7.24 8.50 3.35
N THR A 193 8.39 9.14 3.47
CA THR A 193 9.68 8.55 3.72
C THR A 193 9.57 7.52 4.86
N ALA A 194 9.44 6.23 4.53
CA ALA A 194 10.46 5.34 5.04
C ALA A 194 11.79 6.03 4.68
N PRO A 195 12.76 6.16 5.60
CA PRO A 195 14.07 6.66 5.24
C PRO A 195 14.46 6.02 3.90
N PRO A 196 15.11 6.75 2.97
CA PRO A 196 15.59 6.12 1.73
C PRO A 196 16.12 4.74 2.09
N LEU A 197 15.83 3.71 1.28
CA LEU A 197 16.17 2.30 1.54
C LEU A 197 17.70 2.06 1.75
N GLU A 198 18.48 3.11 1.97
CA GLU A 198 19.87 3.18 2.33
C GLU A 198 20.02 3.55 3.83
N GLU A 199 19.17 4.42 4.41
CA GLU A 199 19.20 4.87 5.81
C GLU A 199 18.65 3.84 6.82
N ILE A 200 17.67 3.02 6.42
CA ILE A 200 17.22 1.85 7.23
C ILE A 200 18.34 0.78 7.33
N TRP A 201 19.40 0.91 6.54
CA TRP A 201 20.37 -0.14 6.23
C TRP A 201 21.80 0.25 6.61
N SER A 202 22.08 1.54 6.76
CA SER A 202 23.37 2.07 7.20
C SER A 202 23.55 2.08 8.72
N SER A 203 22.46 1.92 9.49
CA SER A 203 22.53 1.79 10.94
C SER A 203 22.61 0.32 11.35
N GLN A 204 23.76 -0.31 11.09
CA GLN A 204 24.21 -1.44 11.91
C GLN A 204 25.13 -0.90 13.01
N PRO A 205 25.09 -1.42 14.26
CA PRO A 205 26.11 -1.13 15.25
C PRO A 205 27.49 -1.67 14.85
#